data_AF-A0A2U0A067-F1
#
_entry.id   AF-A0A2U0A067-F1
#
_cell.length_a   1.000
_cell.length_b   1.000
_cell.length_c   1.000
_cell.angle_alpha   90.00
_cell.angle_beta   90.00
_cell.angle_gamma   90.00
#
_symmetry.space_group_name_H-M   'P 1'
#
loop_
_entity.id
_entity.type
_entity.pdbx_description
1 polymer ?
#
loop_
_entity_poly.entity_id
_entity_poly.type
_entity_poly.pdbx_seq_one_letter_code
_entity_poly.pdbx_strand_id
1 'polypeptide(L)'
;MDENKQSLPKTTSLPAYARLSINHCNLPAVILGSLTFQQHPVPLMLDGVQELHDELFSCLQRVSSRQERAIHFMDYMRSGFLLDNLDEAGFDAEQSRLKRDKADYLRILRGWMFDPDGKEAAVLKSWVESRFGLLPRNHGGPLSGYSSARYLAYLSDRAKGLYNTNGLEAQLDLLYTYCQYEVKQCYPSQTHLTLYRGINHIKEHEILEQLDKHQCILLMNNINSFTNQRERADEFGDYILESEIPLVKLLYLPDLLPGRLRGENEYIVIGGVYRVGVTTL
;
A
#
# COMPACT_ATOMS: atom_id res chain seq x y z
N MET A 1 50.16 -5.10 10.49
CA MET A 1 49.22 -6.18 10.16
C MET A 1 47.84 -5.66 10.49
N ASP A 2 47.22 -4.94 9.55
CA ASP A 2 45.87 -4.40 9.73
C ASP A 2 45.19 -4.39 8.35
N GLU A 3 44.77 -5.56 7.89
CA GLU A 3 43.92 -5.69 6.70
C GLU A 3 42.96 -6.87 6.90
N ASN A 4 41.80 -6.56 7.48
CA ASN A 4 40.50 -7.09 7.04
C ASN A 4 39.37 -6.55 7.93
N LYS A 5 39.06 -5.26 7.77
CA LYS A 5 37.69 -4.79 7.95
C LYS A 5 37.06 -4.78 6.57
N GLN A 6 36.58 -5.95 6.12
CA GLN A 6 35.58 -5.98 5.05
C GLN A 6 34.38 -5.16 5.55
N SER A 7 34.22 -3.96 5.02
CA SER A 7 33.02 -3.18 5.20
C SER A 7 31.87 -3.99 4.62
N LEU A 8 31.00 -4.53 5.48
CA LEU A 8 29.70 -5.05 5.07
C LEU A 8 29.04 -4.02 4.13
N PRO A 9 28.49 -4.43 2.97
CA PRO A 9 27.81 -3.49 2.10
C PRO A 9 26.71 -2.80 2.91
N LYS A 10 26.84 -1.46 3.04
CA LYS A 10 25.82 -0.59 3.66
C LYS A 10 24.46 -0.99 3.10
N THR A 11 23.57 -1.46 3.96
CA THR A 11 22.38 -2.25 3.59
C THR A 11 21.35 -1.42 2.83
N THR A 12 21.56 -1.26 1.53
CA THR A 12 20.61 -0.68 0.59
C THR A 12 19.54 -1.69 0.16
N SER A 13 19.73 -2.99 0.38
CA SER A 13 18.81 -4.05 -0.05
C SER A 13 17.70 -4.32 0.96
N LEU A 14 16.54 -4.79 0.49
CA LEU A 14 15.48 -5.30 1.35
C LEU A 14 15.95 -6.58 2.10
N PRO A 15 15.85 -6.65 3.44
CA PRO A 15 16.25 -7.82 4.21
C PRO A 15 15.52 -9.10 3.81
N ALA A 16 16.20 -10.25 3.87
CA ALA A 16 15.62 -11.53 3.45
C ALA A 16 14.38 -11.93 4.27
N TYR A 17 14.33 -11.59 5.57
CA TYR A 17 13.18 -11.87 6.43
C TYR A 17 11.98 -10.93 6.21
N ALA A 18 12.12 -9.93 5.33
CA ALA A 18 11.09 -8.94 5.04
C ALA A 18 10.47 -9.15 3.64
N ARG A 19 10.77 -10.26 2.96
CA ARG A 19 10.36 -10.48 1.58
C ARG A 19 10.02 -11.92 1.24
N LEU A 20 9.13 -12.09 0.28
CA LEU A 20 8.91 -13.34 -0.43
C LEU A 20 9.92 -13.51 -1.58
N SER A 21 10.10 -14.76 -2.02
CA SER A 21 10.95 -15.08 -3.17
C SER A 21 10.25 -14.88 -4.51
N ILE A 22 8.91 -14.91 -4.52
CA ILE A 22 8.05 -14.74 -5.69
C ILE A 22 6.96 -13.72 -5.32
N ASN A 23 6.58 -12.89 -6.28
CA ASN A 23 5.49 -11.91 -6.20
C ASN A 23 4.83 -11.81 -7.59
N HIS A 24 3.72 -11.06 -7.67
CA HIS A 24 2.94 -10.86 -8.90
C HIS A 24 3.16 -9.47 -9.51
N CYS A 25 4.44 -9.10 -9.64
CA CYS A 25 4.86 -7.80 -10.13
C CYS A 25 6.08 -7.95 -11.04
N ASN A 26 6.24 -7.02 -11.99
CA ASN A 26 7.35 -6.99 -12.95
C ASN A 26 8.75 -6.90 -12.33
N LEU A 27 8.87 -6.61 -11.03
CA LEU A 27 10.14 -6.60 -10.30
C LEU A 27 10.09 -7.50 -9.06
N PRO A 28 11.20 -8.16 -8.71
CA PRO A 28 11.28 -8.95 -7.48
C PRO A 28 11.28 -8.05 -6.24
N ALA A 29 10.73 -8.56 -5.14
CA ALA A 29 10.63 -7.86 -3.85
C ALA A 29 11.95 -7.25 -3.36
N VAL A 30 13.07 -7.97 -3.57
CA VAL A 30 14.41 -7.51 -3.15
C VAL A 30 14.84 -6.22 -3.83
N ILE A 31 14.37 -5.98 -5.05
CA ILE A 31 14.65 -4.77 -5.82
C ILE A 31 13.64 -3.69 -5.44
N LEU A 32 12.33 -3.92 -5.64
CA LEU A 32 11.31 -2.88 -5.42
C LEU A 32 11.23 -2.38 -3.97
N GLY A 33 11.59 -3.23 -3.00
CA GLY A 33 11.62 -2.85 -1.59
C GLY A 33 12.96 -2.30 -1.10
N SER A 34 13.94 -2.12 -1.99
CA SER A 34 15.28 -1.62 -1.65
C SER A 34 15.33 -0.10 -1.57
N LEU A 35 16.36 0.42 -0.89
CA LEU A 35 16.72 1.83 -0.88
C LEU A 35 17.14 2.31 -2.27
N THR A 36 17.81 1.46 -3.06
CA THR A 36 18.22 1.82 -4.44
C THR A 36 17.00 2.07 -5.32
N PHE A 37 15.96 1.24 -5.21
CA PHE A 37 14.69 1.49 -5.90
C PHE A 37 13.97 2.72 -5.34
N GLN A 38 14.04 2.97 -4.02
CA GLN A 38 13.51 4.20 -3.44
C GLN A 38 14.15 5.46 -4.08
N GLN A 39 15.43 5.41 -4.48
CA GLN A 39 16.13 6.54 -5.09
C GLN A 39 15.94 6.63 -6.61
N HIS A 40 15.80 5.47 -7.26
CA HIS A 40 15.73 5.33 -8.71
C HIS A 40 14.55 4.43 -9.10
N PRO A 41 13.31 4.88 -8.88
CA PRO A 41 12.14 4.07 -9.16
C PRO A 41 11.93 3.92 -10.66
N VAL A 42 11.44 2.75 -11.05
CA VAL A 42 10.91 2.48 -12.38
C VAL A 42 9.44 2.05 -12.26
N PRO A 43 8.65 2.09 -13.35
CA PRO A 43 7.25 1.66 -13.30
C PRO A 43 7.08 0.25 -12.70
N LEU A 44 6.17 0.14 -11.73
CA LEU A 44 5.71 -1.13 -11.19
C LEU A 44 4.43 -1.52 -11.91
N MET A 45 4.38 -2.75 -12.40
CA MET A 45 3.24 -3.31 -13.13
C MET A 45 2.86 -4.63 -12.46
N LEU A 46 1.57 -4.80 -12.19
CA LEU A 46 1.02 -6.06 -11.70
C LEU A 46 0.74 -6.99 -12.89
N ASP A 47 0.95 -8.28 -12.69
CA ASP A 47 0.86 -9.26 -13.77
C ASP A 47 -0.53 -9.29 -14.42
N GLY A 48 -0.61 -8.97 -15.72
CA GLY A 48 -1.81 -9.15 -16.54
C GLY A 48 -2.95 -8.14 -16.33
N VAL A 49 -2.81 -7.18 -15.40
CA VAL A 49 -3.90 -6.24 -15.07
C VAL A 49 -4.12 -5.22 -16.17
N GLN A 50 -3.04 -4.67 -16.74
CA GLN A 50 -3.15 -3.66 -17.79
C GLN A 50 -3.71 -4.29 -19.08
N GLU A 51 -3.29 -5.51 -19.40
CA GLU A 51 -3.76 -6.27 -20.56
C GLU A 51 -5.24 -6.66 -20.41
N LEU A 52 -5.66 -7.10 -19.23
CA LEU A 52 -7.04 -7.50 -18.97
C LEU A 52 -8.02 -6.31 -19.05
N HIS A 53 -7.55 -5.11 -18.69
CA HIS A 53 -8.38 -3.91 -18.61
C HIS A 53 -7.99 -2.83 -19.64
N ASP A 54 -7.39 -3.22 -20.76
CA ASP A 54 -6.91 -2.28 -21.80
C ASP A 54 -8.02 -1.37 -22.33
N GLU A 55 -9.22 -1.89 -22.52
CA GLU A 55 -10.39 -1.11 -22.99
C GLU A 55 -10.77 0.01 -22.02
N LEU A 56 -10.68 -0.23 -20.71
CA LEU A 56 -10.93 0.79 -19.68
C LEU A 56 -9.90 1.92 -19.84
N PHE A 57 -8.61 1.60 -19.86
CA PHE A 57 -7.55 2.62 -19.91
C PHE A 57 -7.56 3.39 -21.24
N SER A 58 -7.86 2.71 -22.35
CA SER A 58 -8.09 3.32 -23.66
C SER A 58 -9.26 4.32 -23.65
N CYS A 59 -10.33 4.01 -22.92
CA CYS A 59 -11.46 4.92 -22.71
C CYS A 59 -11.05 6.13 -21.85
N LEU A 60 -10.41 5.87 -20.70
CA LEU A 60 -9.98 6.91 -19.76
C LEU A 60 -8.99 7.92 -20.40
N GLN A 61 -8.18 7.49 -21.36
CA GLN A 61 -7.26 8.38 -22.09
C GLN A 61 -7.98 9.50 -22.87
N ARG A 62 -9.23 9.26 -23.27
CA ARG A 62 -10.05 10.23 -24.02
C ARG A 62 -10.79 11.21 -23.12
N VAL A 63 -10.73 11.01 -21.81
CA VAL A 63 -11.47 11.80 -20.82
C VAL A 63 -10.51 12.78 -20.13
N SER A 64 -10.70 14.06 -20.40
CA SER A 64 -9.82 15.12 -19.89
C SER A 64 -9.99 15.37 -18.39
N SER A 65 -11.23 15.34 -17.90
CA SER A 65 -11.56 15.63 -16.50
C SER A 65 -11.21 14.47 -15.58
N ARG A 66 -10.43 14.74 -14.52
CA ARG A 66 -10.07 13.74 -13.50
C ARG A 66 -11.32 13.20 -12.79
N GLN A 67 -12.27 14.08 -12.49
CA GLN A 67 -13.52 13.72 -11.83
C GLN A 67 -14.35 12.78 -12.72
N GLU A 68 -14.44 13.05 -14.02
CA GLU A 68 -15.14 12.18 -14.97
C GLU A 68 -14.42 10.82 -15.11
N ARG A 69 -13.08 10.81 -15.16
CA ARG A 69 -12.31 9.55 -15.14
C ARG A 69 -12.59 8.72 -13.90
N ALA A 70 -12.68 9.34 -12.72
CA ALA A 70 -13.01 8.64 -11.49
C ALA A 70 -14.43 8.04 -11.54
N ILE A 71 -15.41 8.77 -12.10
CA ILE A 71 -16.77 8.24 -12.32
C ILE A 71 -16.73 7.02 -13.25
N HIS A 72 -16.09 7.13 -14.41
CA HIS A 72 -15.99 6.02 -15.35
C HIS A 72 -15.26 4.80 -14.77
N PHE A 73 -14.18 5.02 -14.01
CA PHE A 73 -13.50 3.96 -13.28
C PHE A 73 -14.43 3.27 -12.29
N MET A 74 -15.19 4.02 -11.49
CA MET A 74 -16.12 3.45 -10.51
C MET A 74 -17.26 2.68 -11.19
N ASP A 75 -17.81 3.19 -12.29
CA ASP A 75 -18.85 2.49 -13.05
C ASP A 75 -18.32 1.19 -13.66
N TYR A 76 -17.08 1.21 -14.17
CA TYR A 76 -16.40 0.02 -14.65
C TYR A 76 -16.18 -1.01 -13.53
N MET A 77 -15.73 -0.58 -12.35
CA MET A 77 -15.59 -1.47 -11.18
C MET A 77 -16.92 -2.10 -10.78
N ARG A 78 -18.01 -1.32 -10.78
CA ARG A 78 -19.36 -1.81 -10.44
C ARG A 78 -19.86 -2.84 -11.43
N SER A 79 -19.66 -2.61 -12.72
CA SER A 79 -20.07 -3.54 -13.77
C SER A 79 -19.17 -4.77 -13.85
N GLY A 80 -17.85 -4.59 -13.90
CA GLY A 80 -16.88 -5.67 -14.08
C GLY A 80 -16.80 -6.65 -12.91
N PHE A 81 -17.13 -6.20 -11.70
CA PHE A 81 -17.21 -7.04 -10.50
C PHE A 81 -18.63 -7.20 -9.97
N LEU A 82 -19.67 -6.84 -10.74
CA LEU A 82 -21.09 -7.00 -10.36
C LEU A 82 -21.42 -6.46 -8.96
N LEU A 83 -20.85 -5.32 -8.58
CA LEU A 83 -20.96 -4.78 -7.21
C LEU A 83 -22.39 -4.33 -6.86
N ASP A 84 -23.24 -4.08 -7.84
CA ASP A 84 -24.67 -3.79 -7.65
C ASP A 84 -25.61 -4.97 -7.92
N ASN A 85 -25.12 -6.02 -8.59
CA ASN A 85 -25.88 -7.21 -9.00
C ASN A 85 -25.24 -8.45 -8.37
N LEU A 86 -25.15 -8.45 -7.05
CA LEU A 86 -24.39 -9.46 -6.29
C LEU A 86 -25.00 -10.85 -6.40
N ASP A 87 -26.30 -10.95 -6.63
CA ASP A 87 -27.02 -12.18 -6.93
C ASP A 87 -26.48 -12.87 -8.20
N GLU A 88 -26.20 -12.10 -9.25
CA GLU A 88 -25.53 -12.60 -10.46
C GLU A 88 -24.08 -13.05 -10.17
N ALA A 89 -23.43 -12.44 -9.19
CA ALA A 89 -22.13 -12.87 -8.68
C ALA A 89 -22.19 -14.07 -7.71
N GLY A 90 -23.38 -14.66 -7.51
CA GLY A 90 -23.59 -15.83 -6.65
C GLY A 90 -23.81 -15.51 -5.17
N PHE A 91 -24.06 -14.25 -4.81
CA PHE A 91 -24.43 -13.88 -3.45
C PHE A 91 -25.91 -14.18 -3.18
N ASP A 92 -26.16 -15.08 -2.23
CA ASP A 92 -27.49 -15.40 -1.74
C ASP A 92 -27.71 -14.73 -0.36
N ALA A 93 -28.58 -13.72 -0.33
CA ALA A 93 -28.89 -12.97 0.88
C ALA A 93 -29.68 -13.78 1.94
N GLU A 94 -30.43 -14.80 1.52
CA GLU A 94 -31.23 -15.65 2.41
C GLU A 94 -30.37 -16.74 3.05
N GLN A 95 -29.40 -17.27 2.30
CA GLN A 95 -28.47 -18.30 2.80
C GLN A 95 -27.26 -17.72 3.54
N SER A 96 -26.90 -16.46 3.29
CA SER A 96 -25.74 -15.85 3.92
C SER A 96 -26.04 -15.37 5.34
N ARG A 97 -25.53 -16.12 6.34
CA ARG A 97 -25.57 -15.73 7.76
C ARG A 97 -24.82 -14.41 8.05
N LEU A 98 -23.90 -14.00 7.18
CA LEU A 98 -23.11 -12.78 7.31
C LEU A 98 -23.41 -11.82 6.15
N LYS A 99 -23.70 -10.55 6.45
CA LYS A 99 -23.90 -9.51 5.44
C LYS A 99 -22.54 -9.11 4.85
N ARG A 100 -22.21 -9.66 3.68
CA ARG A 100 -20.93 -9.48 2.97
C ARG A 100 -21.09 -8.82 1.61
N ASP A 101 -22.29 -8.31 1.33
CA ASP A 101 -22.67 -7.53 0.15
C ASP A 101 -21.77 -6.31 -0.08
N LYS A 102 -21.13 -5.79 0.98
CA LYS A 102 -20.23 -4.62 0.90
C LYS A 102 -18.78 -4.95 1.20
N ALA A 103 -18.35 -6.20 1.02
CA ALA A 103 -16.95 -6.60 1.20
C ALA A 103 -16.13 -6.33 -0.08
N ASP A 104 -16.17 -5.07 -0.54
CA ASP A 104 -15.53 -4.56 -1.76
C ASP A 104 -14.26 -3.73 -1.46
N TYR A 105 -13.58 -3.28 -2.51
CA TYR A 105 -12.38 -2.43 -2.38
C TYR A 105 -12.64 -1.13 -1.59
N LEU A 106 -13.83 -0.51 -1.71
CA LEU A 106 -14.18 0.71 -0.97
C LEU A 106 -14.30 0.43 0.53
N ARG A 107 -14.80 -0.75 0.91
CA ARG A 107 -14.81 -1.19 2.31
C ARG A 107 -13.40 -1.40 2.83
N ILE A 108 -12.50 -1.98 2.04
CA ILE A 108 -11.09 -2.15 2.42
C ILE A 108 -10.40 -0.81 2.64
N LEU A 109 -10.55 0.13 1.71
CA LEU A 109 -9.97 1.48 1.84
C LEU A 109 -10.52 2.22 3.08
N ARG A 110 -11.83 2.18 3.31
CA ARG A 110 -12.44 2.79 4.51
C ARG A 110 -11.96 2.13 5.80
N GLY A 111 -11.83 0.81 5.79
CA GLY A 111 -11.32 0.07 6.94
C GLY A 111 -9.87 0.41 7.25
N TRP A 112 -9.02 0.55 6.22
CA TRP A 112 -7.63 1.01 6.38
C TRP A 112 -7.54 2.39 7.04
N MET A 113 -8.34 3.36 6.57
CA MET A 113 -8.38 4.72 7.12
C MET A 113 -8.94 4.79 8.55
N PHE A 114 -9.74 3.79 8.95
CA PHE A 114 -10.33 3.74 10.28
C PHE A 114 -9.42 3.04 11.30
N ASP A 115 -8.89 1.87 10.93
CA ASP A 115 -8.07 1.03 11.81
C ASP A 115 -7.01 0.28 10.98
N PRO A 116 -5.74 0.73 10.98
CA PRO A 116 -4.66 0.08 10.25
C PRO A 116 -4.28 -1.29 10.84
N ASP A 117 -4.86 -1.67 11.99
CA ASP A 117 -4.69 -2.97 12.64
C ASP A 117 -5.98 -3.82 12.65
N GLY A 118 -7.02 -3.38 11.93
CA GLY A 118 -8.26 -4.12 11.77
C GLY A 118 -8.21 -5.14 10.62
N LYS A 119 -9.31 -5.91 10.48
CA LYS A 119 -9.43 -6.96 9.45
C LYS A 119 -9.28 -6.45 8.02
N GLU A 120 -9.82 -5.29 7.70
CA GLU A 120 -9.68 -4.69 6.36
C GLU A 120 -8.21 -4.34 6.07
N ALA A 121 -7.46 -3.88 7.08
CA ALA A 121 -6.04 -3.65 6.96
C ALA A 121 -5.23 -4.95 6.82
N ALA A 122 -5.65 -6.04 7.47
CA ALA A 122 -5.04 -7.35 7.29
C ALA A 122 -5.15 -7.84 5.83
N VAL A 123 -6.32 -7.62 5.20
CA VAL A 123 -6.53 -7.90 3.76
C VAL A 123 -5.55 -7.10 2.92
N LEU A 124 -5.47 -5.78 3.13
CA LEU A 124 -4.61 -4.91 2.33
C LEU A 124 -3.12 -5.23 2.51
N LYS A 125 -2.68 -5.49 3.74
CA LYS A 125 -1.33 -6.00 4.07
C LYS A 125 -1.04 -7.31 3.33
N SER A 126 -2.00 -8.24 3.30
CA SER A 126 -1.84 -9.52 2.60
C SER A 126 -1.83 -9.37 1.07
N TRP A 127 -2.59 -8.40 0.56
CA TRP A 127 -2.60 -8.07 -0.87
C TRP A 127 -1.22 -7.54 -1.28
N VAL A 128 -0.64 -6.59 -0.53
CA VAL A 128 0.72 -6.08 -0.80
C VAL A 128 1.77 -7.20 -0.70
N GLU A 129 1.65 -8.07 0.30
CA GLU A 129 2.51 -9.25 0.42
C GLU A 129 2.49 -10.11 -0.84
N SER A 130 1.32 -10.43 -1.36
CA SER A 130 1.17 -11.25 -2.57
C SER A 130 1.69 -10.54 -3.83
N ARG A 131 1.36 -9.25 -4.02
CA ARG A 131 1.61 -8.54 -5.29
C ARG A 131 3.04 -8.05 -5.38
N PHE A 132 3.56 -7.50 -4.29
CA PHE A 132 4.89 -6.89 -4.26
C PHE A 132 5.91 -7.77 -3.52
N GLY A 133 5.49 -8.84 -2.85
CA GLY A 133 6.39 -9.72 -2.12
C GLY A 133 6.94 -9.11 -0.83
N LEU A 134 6.33 -8.03 -0.32
CA LEU A 134 6.76 -7.32 0.87
C LEU A 134 6.00 -7.83 2.10
N LEU A 135 6.69 -8.45 3.05
CA LEU A 135 6.06 -9.02 4.24
C LEU A 135 5.57 -7.93 5.19
N PRO A 136 4.38 -8.06 5.80
CA PRO A 136 3.94 -7.16 6.84
C PRO A 136 4.85 -7.28 8.07
N ARG A 137 5.18 -6.14 8.65
CA ARG A 137 6.05 -6.01 9.84
C ARG A 137 5.26 -5.74 11.11
N ASN A 138 4.02 -5.22 10.97
CA ASN A 138 3.17 -4.87 12.10
C ASN A 138 1.68 -5.09 11.78
N HIS A 139 0.96 -5.69 12.73
CA HIS A 139 -0.50 -5.74 12.80
C HIS A 139 -0.92 -5.94 14.26
N GLY A 140 -1.36 -4.87 14.91
CA GLY A 140 -1.59 -4.82 16.36
C GLY A 140 -0.29 -4.97 17.16
N GLY A 141 0.83 -4.55 16.56
CA GLY A 141 2.19 -4.69 17.07
C GLY A 141 3.12 -5.51 16.15
N PRO A 142 4.42 -5.59 16.49
CA PRO A 142 5.41 -6.25 15.63
C PRO A 142 5.11 -7.73 15.36
N LEU A 143 5.31 -8.14 14.09
CA LEU A 143 5.17 -9.51 13.62
C LEU A 143 6.56 -10.18 13.60
N SER A 144 6.95 -10.75 14.73
CA SER A 144 8.29 -11.32 14.95
C SER A 144 8.49 -12.77 14.50
N GLY A 145 7.42 -13.47 14.08
CA GLY A 145 7.51 -14.84 13.55
C GLY A 145 6.17 -15.54 13.31
N TYR A 146 6.18 -16.59 12.48
CA TYR A 146 4.99 -17.30 11.99
C TYR A 146 4.17 -18.02 13.08
N SER A 147 4.78 -18.35 14.21
CA SER A 147 4.12 -19.01 15.35
C SER A 147 3.67 -18.04 16.44
N SER A 148 3.94 -16.74 16.28
CA SER A 148 3.56 -15.74 17.29
C SER A 148 2.04 -15.53 17.33
N ALA A 149 1.50 -15.27 18.52
CA ALA A 149 0.06 -15.02 18.69
C ALA A 149 -0.44 -13.86 17.81
N ARG A 150 0.37 -12.81 17.64
CA ARG A 150 0.06 -11.68 16.75
C ARG A 150 0.01 -12.09 15.28
N TYR A 151 0.95 -12.92 14.83
CA TYR A 151 0.93 -13.41 13.46
C TYR A 151 -0.30 -14.30 13.20
N LEU A 152 -0.68 -15.16 14.16
CA LEU A 152 -1.91 -15.95 14.06
C LEU A 152 -3.17 -15.06 14.07
N ALA A 153 -3.19 -13.98 14.85
CA ALA A 153 -4.27 -13.01 14.84
C ALA A 153 -4.37 -12.31 13.47
N TYR A 154 -3.24 -11.85 12.93
CA TYR A 154 -3.16 -11.30 11.57
C TYR A 154 -3.71 -12.27 10.51
N LEU A 155 -3.31 -13.55 10.56
CA LEU A 155 -3.84 -14.56 9.65
C LEU A 155 -5.35 -14.78 9.83
N SER A 156 -5.83 -14.78 11.07
CA SER A 156 -7.27 -14.89 11.37
C SER A 156 -8.06 -13.74 10.75
N ASP A 157 -7.56 -12.51 10.90
CA ASP A 157 -8.22 -11.32 10.41
C ASP A 157 -8.14 -11.19 8.89
N ARG A 158 -7.01 -11.56 8.29
CA ARG A 158 -6.88 -11.76 6.84
C ARG A 158 -7.93 -12.76 6.33
N ALA A 159 -8.03 -13.94 6.95
CA ALA A 159 -8.96 -14.97 6.52
C ALA A 159 -10.42 -14.50 6.62
N LYS A 160 -10.82 -13.88 7.75
CA LYS A 160 -12.16 -13.29 7.90
C LYS A 160 -12.43 -12.18 6.90
N GLY A 161 -11.41 -11.38 6.57
CA GLY A 161 -11.50 -10.26 5.64
C GLY A 161 -11.70 -10.72 4.19
N LEU A 162 -11.00 -11.77 3.76
CA LEU A 162 -11.09 -12.35 2.41
C LEU A 162 -12.26 -13.34 2.24
N TYR A 163 -12.75 -13.92 3.33
CA TYR A 163 -13.82 -14.91 3.28
C TYR A 163 -15.07 -14.39 2.55
N ASN A 164 -15.53 -15.21 1.60
CA ASN A 164 -16.73 -14.99 0.78
C ASN A 164 -16.78 -13.59 0.16
N THR A 165 -15.69 -13.21 -0.52
CA THR A 165 -15.57 -11.95 -1.24
C THR A 165 -15.61 -12.20 -2.74
N ASN A 166 -16.12 -11.22 -3.49
CA ASN A 166 -16.25 -11.31 -4.94
C ASN A 166 -15.03 -10.70 -5.63
N GLY A 167 -14.00 -11.51 -5.90
CA GLY A 167 -12.81 -11.06 -6.65
C GLY A 167 -12.06 -9.89 -5.99
N LEU A 168 -12.13 -9.76 -4.67
CA LEU A 168 -11.65 -8.57 -3.94
C LEU A 168 -10.19 -8.23 -4.22
N GLU A 169 -9.33 -9.22 -4.37
CA GLU A 169 -7.93 -8.95 -4.67
C GLU A 169 -7.73 -8.38 -6.08
N ALA A 170 -8.48 -8.87 -7.08
CA ALA A 170 -8.48 -8.31 -8.43
C ALA A 170 -9.07 -6.89 -8.47
N GLN A 171 -10.04 -6.58 -7.60
CA GLN A 171 -10.52 -5.22 -7.41
C GLN A 171 -9.39 -4.29 -6.91
N LEU A 172 -8.55 -4.75 -5.98
CA LEU A 172 -7.39 -4.01 -5.48
C LEU A 172 -6.27 -3.89 -6.54
N ASP A 173 -6.06 -4.93 -7.34
CA ASP A 173 -5.12 -4.93 -8.46
C ASP A 173 -5.49 -3.82 -9.48
N LEU A 174 -6.77 -3.74 -9.84
CA LEU A 174 -7.27 -2.71 -10.76
C LEU A 174 -7.25 -1.31 -10.12
N LEU A 175 -7.58 -1.18 -8.82
CA LEU A 175 -7.45 0.08 -8.09
C LEU A 175 -6.02 0.62 -8.10
N TYR A 176 -5.02 -0.23 -7.81
CA TYR A 176 -3.62 0.16 -7.86
C TYR A 176 -3.23 0.62 -9.26
N THR A 177 -3.60 -0.13 -10.29
CA THR A 177 -3.27 0.19 -11.68
C THR A 177 -3.93 1.50 -12.13
N TYR A 178 -5.17 1.77 -11.70
CA TYR A 178 -5.84 3.05 -11.90
C TYR A 178 -5.16 4.21 -11.16
N CYS A 179 -4.72 3.99 -9.92
CA CYS A 179 -3.90 4.96 -9.19
C CYS A 179 -2.63 5.30 -9.98
N GLN A 180 -1.92 4.29 -10.51
CA GLN A 180 -0.73 4.51 -11.35
C GLN A 180 -1.03 5.28 -12.63
N TYR A 181 -2.19 5.02 -13.25
CA TYR A 181 -2.66 5.78 -14.40
C TYR A 181 -2.85 7.27 -14.04
N GLU A 182 -3.59 7.58 -12.96
CA GLU A 182 -3.84 8.97 -12.54
C GLU A 182 -2.57 9.68 -12.08
N VAL A 183 -1.67 8.99 -11.36
CA VAL A 183 -0.39 9.53 -10.90
C VAL A 183 0.45 10.02 -12.08
N LYS A 184 0.50 9.28 -13.20
CA LYS A 184 1.19 9.72 -14.42
C LYS A 184 0.59 10.99 -15.01
N GLN A 185 -0.73 11.18 -14.89
CA GLN A 185 -1.41 12.38 -15.39
C GLN A 185 -1.19 13.58 -14.45
N CYS A 186 -1.23 13.37 -13.14
CA CYS A 186 -1.06 14.43 -12.15
C CYS A 186 0.41 14.88 -12.03
N TYR A 187 1.37 13.99 -12.26
CA TYR A 187 2.79 14.21 -11.99
C TYR A 187 3.70 13.78 -13.16
N PRO A 188 3.51 14.30 -14.39
CA PRO A 188 4.17 13.77 -15.58
C PRO A 188 5.70 13.89 -15.58
N SER A 189 6.24 14.85 -14.83
CA SER A 189 7.69 15.13 -14.76
C SER A 189 8.32 14.81 -13.40
N GLN A 190 7.56 14.19 -12.50
CA GLN A 190 8.05 13.85 -11.17
C GLN A 190 8.16 12.33 -11.01
N THR A 191 9.05 11.90 -10.14
CA THR A 191 9.21 10.49 -9.75
C THR A 191 8.92 10.26 -8.28
N HIS A 192 8.91 11.33 -7.47
CA HIS A 192 8.74 11.29 -6.03
C HIS A 192 7.81 12.40 -5.55
N LEU A 193 7.26 12.21 -4.35
CA LEU A 193 6.65 13.25 -3.53
C LEU A 193 7.28 13.24 -2.13
N THR A 194 7.57 14.43 -1.60
CA THR A 194 7.87 14.59 -0.18
C THR A 194 6.59 14.42 0.62
N LEU A 195 6.52 13.39 1.46
CA LEU A 195 5.38 13.12 2.33
C LEU A 195 5.82 12.92 3.79
N TYR A 196 4.87 13.12 4.69
CA TYR A 196 5.06 13.13 6.13
C TYR A 196 4.23 12.05 6.83
N ARG A 197 4.74 11.52 7.93
CA ARG A 197 4.03 10.56 8.80
C ARG A 197 4.37 10.84 10.26
N GLY A 198 3.35 11.05 11.09
CA GLY A 198 3.49 11.11 12.54
C GLY A 198 3.66 9.70 13.12
N ILE A 199 4.56 9.56 14.09
CA ILE A 199 4.78 8.31 14.84
C ILE A 199 4.98 8.62 16.33
N ASN A 200 4.47 7.75 17.21
CA ASN A 200 4.65 7.90 18.66
C ASN A 200 6.11 7.62 19.07
N HIS A 201 6.66 6.48 18.64
CA HIS A 201 7.99 6.06 19.05
C HIS A 201 8.79 5.51 17.87
N ILE A 202 9.91 6.17 17.54
CA ILE A 202 10.80 5.70 16.47
C ILE A 202 11.35 4.29 16.71
N LYS A 203 11.46 3.87 17.99
CA LYS A 203 11.92 2.53 18.38
C LYS A 203 10.94 1.40 18.04
N GLU A 204 9.69 1.72 17.73
CA GLU A 204 8.71 0.74 17.24
C GLU A 204 8.94 0.40 15.77
N HIS A 205 9.71 1.23 15.06
CA HIS A 205 10.15 0.97 13.71
C HIS A 205 11.50 0.25 13.72
N GLU A 206 11.69 -0.60 12.71
CA GLU A 206 12.92 -1.36 12.53
C GLU A 206 13.96 -0.48 11.83
N ILE A 207 14.89 0.10 12.61
CA ILE A 207 16.01 0.91 12.09
C ILE A 207 17.08 -0.02 11.54
N LEU A 208 17.34 0.07 10.24
CA LEU A 208 18.40 -0.71 9.57
C LEU A 208 19.76 -0.03 9.68
N GLU A 209 19.80 1.30 9.57
CA GLU A 209 21.04 2.09 9.66
C GLU A 209 20.71 3.50 10.18
N GLN A 210 21.46 3.98 11.17
CA GLN A 210 21.42 5.38 11.59
C GLN A 210 22.45 6.16 10.77
N LEU A 211 22.02 7.16 9.99
CA LEU A 211 22.91 7.95 9.13
C LEU A 211 23.50 9.14 9.90
N ASP A 212 22.66 9.88 10.62
CA ASP A 212 23.04 10.96 11.53
C ASP A 212 21.95 11.19 12.61
N LYS A 213 21.98 12.31 13.33
CA LYS A 213 21.01 12.62 14.40
C LYS A 213 19.56 12.87 13.93
N HIS A 214 19.35 13.20 12.65
CA HIS A 214 18.06 13.53 12.05
C HIS A 214 17.71 12.66 10.84
N GLN A 215 18.57 11.71 10.46
CA GLN A 215 18.32 10.82 9.33
C GLN A 215 18.64 9.36 9.67
N CYS A 216 17.75 8.47 9.24
CA CYS A 216 17.97 7.04 9.33
C CYS A 216 17.35 6.30 8.14
N ILE A 217 17.72 5.03 8.02
CA ILE A 217 17.12 4.08 7.09
C ILE A 217 16.22 3.16 7.91
N LEU A 218 14.93 3.17 7.58
CA LEU A 218 13.90 2.35 8.24
C LEU A 218 13.41 1.27 7.29
N LEU A 219 13.14 0.08 7.85
CA LEU A 219 12.21 -0.87 7.23
C LEU A 219 10.80 -0.52 7.70
N MET A 220 9.99 0.01 6.78
CA MET A 220 8.59 0.32 7.04
C MET A 220 7.73 -0.94 7.03
N ASN A 221 6.51 -0.84 7.58
CA ASN A 221 5.50 -1.87 7.32
C ASN A 221 5.25 -1.96 5.81
N ASN A 222 4.74 -3.08 5.31
CA ASN A 222 4.55 -3.24 3.86
C ASN A 222 3.53 -2.26 3.27
N ILE A 223 2.72 -1.60 4.09
CA ILE A 223 1.82 -0.52 3.70
C ILE A 223 1.65 0.48 4.84
N ASN A 224 1.56 1.77 4.51
CA ASN A 224 1.63 2.89 5.46
C ASN A 224 0.75 4.06 5.01
N SER A 225 0.20 4.83 5.95
CA SER A 225 -0.44 6.13 5.67
C SER A 225 0.57 7.27 5.74
N PHE A 226 0.45 8.23 4.84
CA PHE A 226 1.23 9.46 4.78
C PHE A 226 0.32 10.65 4.48
N THR A 227 0.82 11.86 4.73
CA THR A 227 0.16 13.13 4.39
C THR A 227 1.14 14.05 3.67
N ASN A 228 0.67 14.90 2.76
CA ASN A 228 1.48 15.98 2.17
C ASN A 228 1.49 17.26 3.03
N GLN A 229 0.73 17.28 4.13
CA GLN A 229 0.66 18.38 5.08
C GLN A 229 1.45 18.01 6.33
N ARG A 230 2.61 18.64 6.53
CA ARG A 230 3.47 18.40 7.70
C ARG A 230 2.72 18.62 9.01
N GLU A 231 1.98 19.71 9.13
CA GLU A 231 1.20 20.07 10.33
C GLU A 231 0.21 18.98 10.74
N ARG A 232 -0.34 18.23 9.77
CA ARG A 232 -1.22 17.10 10.08
C ARG A 232 -0.48 15.89 10.61
N ALA A 233 0.79 15.71 10.28
CA ALA A 233 1.60 14.66 10.88
C ALA A 233 1.87 14.95 12.37
N ASP A 234 1.87 16.24 12.76
CA ASP A 234 2.05 16.68 14.16
C ASP A 234 0.90 16.22 15.07
N GLU A 235 -0.27 15.92 14.51
CA GLU A 235 -1.42 15.42 15.26
C GLU A 235 -1.26 13.95 15.73
N PHE A 236 -0.27 13.21 15.22
CA PHE A 236 -0.21 11.74 15.32
C PHE A 236 1.04 11.15 16.01
N GLY A 237 1.78 11.91 16.81
CA GLY A 237 2.84 11.34 17.68
C GLY A 237 3.94 12.31 18.09
N ASP A 238 5.02 11.81 18.70
CA ASP A 238 6.13 12.63 19.21
C ASP A 238 7.17 12.98 18.12
N TYR A 239 7.15 12.27 16.98
CA TYR A 239 8.10 12.41 15.89
C TYR A 239 7.38 12.47 14.54
N ILE A 240 7.95 13.25 13.62
CA ILE A 240 7.57 13.30 12.22
C ILE A 240 8.65 12.61 11.40
N LEU A 241 8.24 11.66 10.58
CA LEU A 241 9.02 11.13 9.48
C LEU A 241 8.74 11.95 8.22
N GLU A 242 9.79 12.46 7.59
CA GLU A 242 9.77 13.06 6.25
C GLU A 242 10.44 12.09 5.27
N SER A 243 9.84 11.81 4.12
CA SER A 243 10.42 10.91 3.13
C SER A 243 10.05 11.28 1.71
N GLU A 244 11.02 11.10 0.80
CA GLU A 244 10.78 11.10 -0.64
C GLU A 244 10.15 9.75 -1.03
N ILE A 245 8.85 9.77 -1.31
CA ILE A 245 8.06 8.59 -1.66
C ILE A 245 8.03 8.43 -3.17
N PRO A 246 8.53 7.32 -3.74
CA PRO A 246 8.34 7.03 -5.16
C PRO A 246 6.86 7.02 -5.52
N LEU A 247 6.49 7.76 -6.56
CA LEU A 247 5.11 7.85 -7.04
C LEU A 247 4.52 6.46 -7.38
N VAL A 248 5.36 5.57 -7.89
CA VAL A 248 4.99 4.19 -8.24
C VAL A 248 4.63 3.30 -7.03
N LYS A 249 4.92 3.76 -5.81
CA LYS A 249 4.57 3.09 -4.56
C LYS A 249 3.27 3.63 -3.94
N LEU A 250 2.59 4.58 -4.58
CA LEU A 250 1.27 5.04 -4.12
C LEU A 250 0.20 4.02 -4.50
N LEU A 251 -0.41 3.37 -3.51
CA LEU A 251 -1.62 2.58 -3.72
C LEU A 251 -2.84 3.49 -3.90
N TYR A 252 -2.88 4.58 -3.12
CA TYR A 252 -3.95 5.56 -3.14
C TYR A 252 -3.39 6.96 -2.88
N LEU A 253 -3.97 7.95 -3.54
CA LEU A 253 -3.70 9.37 -3.30
C LEU A 253 -5.01 10.13 -3.04
N PRO A 254 -4.94 11.30 -2.37
CA PRO A 254 -6.07 12.19 -2.18
C PRO A 254 -6.88 12.43 -3.46
N ASP A 255 -8.21 12.44 -3.31
CA ASP A 255 -9.17 12.66 -4.39
C ASP A 255 -9.10 11.68 -5.56
N LEU A 256 -8.49 10.50 -5.40
CA LEU A 256 -8.53 9.45 -6.43
C LEU A 256 -9.97 8.99 -6.71
N LEU A 257 -10.79 8.89 -5.66
CA LEU A 257 -12.21 8.51 -5.73
C LEU A 257 -13.08 9.56 -4.98
N PRO A 258 -13.34 10.73 -5.59
CA PRO A 258 -14.01 11.84 -4.92
C PRO A 258 -15.36 11.45 -4.31
N GLY A 259 -15.60 11.86 -3.06
CA GLY A 259 -16.87 11.65 -2.36
C GLY A 259 -17.11 10.21 -1.87
N ARG A 260 -16.14 9.30 -1.98
CA ARG A 260 -16.28 7.90 -1.53
C ARG A 260 -15.65 7.60 -0.17
N LEU A 261 -14.63 8.36 0.23
CA LEU A 261 -13.90 8.17 1.49
C LEU A 261 -14.05 9.42 2.35
N ARG A 262 -14.24 9.25 3.67
CA ARG A 262 -14.18 10.38 4.61
C ARG A 262 -12.72 10.51 5.09
N GLY A 263 -12.13 11.69 4.98
CA GLY A 263 -10.70 11.91 5.26
C GLY A 263 -9.83 11.86 4.01
N GLU A 264 -10.24 12.56 2.95
CA GLU A 264 -9.72 12.49 1.57
C GLU A 264 -8.24 12.86 1.37
N ASN A 265 -7.47 13.08 2.43
CA ASN A 265 -6.16 13.74 2.37
C ASN A 265 -4.99 12.81 2.75
N GLU A 266 -5.24 11.51 2.91
CA GLU A 266 -4.20 10.52 3.19
C GLU A 266 -3.71 9.82 1.91
N TYR A 267 -2.40 9.64 1.84
CA TYR A 267 -1.72 8.80 0.86
C TYR A 267 -1.53 7.41 1.46
N ILE A 268 -1.87 6.37 0.71
CA ILE A 268 -1.58 4.99 1.09
C ILE A 268 -0.35 4.55 0.30
N VAL A 269 0.73 4.24 1.01
CA VAL A 269 2.07 4.03 0.45
C VAL A 269 2.53 2.60 0.71
N ILE A 270 2.93 1.90 -0.36
CA ILE A 270 3.60 0.59 -0.31
C ILE A 270 4.98 0.78 0.32
N GLY A 271 5.33 -0.08 1.26
CA GLY A 271 6.53 0.02 2.09
C GLY A 271 7.80 -0.56 1.47
N GLY A 272 8.64 -1.11 2.36
CA GLY A 272 10.01 -1.52 2.08
C GLY A 272 11.01 -0.66 2.86
N VAL A 273 12.23 -0.56 2.33
CA VAL A 273 13.31 0.23 2.91
C VAL A 273 13.23 1.68 2.45
N TYR A 274 13.24 2.60 3.41
CA TYR A 274 13.13 4.04 3.17
C TYR A 274 14.19 4.81 3.95
N ARG A 275 14.83 5.76 3.28
CA ARG A 275 15.50 6.87 3.96
C ARG A 275 14.44 7.86 4.45
N VAL A 276 14.54 8.25 5.71
CA VAL A 276 13.64 9.22 6.33
C VAL A 276 14.44 10.30 7.07
N GLY A 277 13.95 11.53 6.98
CA GLY A 277 14.25 12.59 7.93
C GLY A 277 13.38 12.41 9.17
N VAL A 278 13.95 12.65 10.36
CA VAL A 278 13.28 12.51 11.64
C VAL A 278 13.37 13.84 12.38
N THR A 279 12.22 14.43 12.64
CA THR A 279 12.11 15.65 13.47
C THR A 279 11.23 15.36 14.67
N THR A 280 11.65 15.80 15.85
CA THR A 280 10.80 15.83 17.05
C THR A 280 9.83 17.00 16.98
N LEU A 281 8.60 16.81 17.45
CA LEU A 281 7.68 17.93 17.69
C LEU A 281 8.19 18.89 18.77
#